data_AF-A0A168NM99-F1
#
_entry.id   AF-A0A168NM99-F1
#
_cell.length_a   1.000
_cell.length_b   1.000
_cell.length_c   1.000
_cell.angle_alpha   90.00
_cell.angle_beta   90.00
_cell.angle_gamma   90.00
#
_symmetry.space_group_name_H-M   'P 1'
#
loop_
_entity.id
_entity.type
_entity.pdbx_description
1 polymer ?
#
loop_
_entity_poly.entity_id
_entity_poly.type
_entity_poly.pdbx_seq_one_letter_code
_entity_poly.pdbx_strand_id
1 'polypeptide(L)'
;MKEIAANNVPWFIKFYAPWCPHCKNLAPTWTEMASQLRGQVNVGEVNCDALPTVCETYEIRGFPTLKMFGQDGGEPVQYTSDRSLVSLMKFANTHAG
;
A
#
# COMPACT_ATOMS: atom_id res chain seq x y z
N MET A 1 -10.64 21.86 -24.42
CA MET A 1 -10.31 20.61 -23.70
C MET A 1 -9.02 20.87 -22.96
N LYS A 2 -9.06 20.99 -21.63
CA LYS A 2 -7.83 21.08 -20.83
C LYS A 2 -7.42 19.64 -20.53
N GLU A 3 -6.32 19.20 -21.13
CA GLU A 3 -5.51 18.13 -20.56
C GLU A 3 -5.12 18.59 -19.15
N ILE A 4 -5.81 18.06 -18.15
CA ILE A 4 -5.31 18.08 -16.79
C ILE A 4 -4.35 16.89 -16.74
N ALA A 5 -3.05 17.18 -16.72
CA ALA A 5 -2.04 16.19 -16.41
C ALA A 5 -2.50 15.39 -15.18
N ALA A 6 -2.73 14.10 -15.37
CA ALA A 6 -3.04 13.19 -14.29
C ALA A 6 -1.84 13.17 -13.34
N ASN A 7 -1.87 13.99 -12.29
CA ASN A 7 -1.01 13.82 -11.13
C ASN A 7 -1.48 12.57 -10.38
N ASN A 8 -1.39 11.40 -11.01
CA ASN A 8 -1.76 10.12 -10.42
C ASN A 8 -0.66 9.74 -9.43
N VAL A 9 -0.72 10.27 -8.22
CA VAL A 9 0.18 9.87 -7.13
C VAL A 9 -0.05 8.38 -6.85
N PRO A 10 0.99 7.52 -6.90
CA PRO A 10 0.83 6.08 -6.74
C PRO A 10 0.38 5.73 -5.32
N TRP A 11 -0.19 4.54 -5.16
CA TRP A 11 -0.73 4.08 -3.87
C TRP A 11 0.05 2.89 -3.31
N PHE A 12 0.46 2.98 -2.06
CA PHE A 12 0.95 1.84 -1.30
C PHE A 12 -0.11 1.41 -0.30
N ILE A 13 -0.71 0.23 -0.50
CA ILE A 13 -1.86 -0.25 0.26
C ILE A 13 -1.48 -1.44 1.14
N LYS A 14 -1.88 -1.37 2.41
CA LYS A 14 -1.86 -2.50 3.36
C LYS A 14 -3.22 -3.16 3.42
N PHE A 15 -3.31 -4.39 2.93
CA PHE A 15 -4.48 -5.26 3.12
C PHE A 15 -4.34 -5.99 4.45
N TYR A 16 -5.35 -5.84 5.33
CA TYR A 16 -5.29 -6.32 6.70
C TYR A 16 -6.64 -6.84 7.21
N ALA A 17 -6.60 -7.46 8.38
CA ALA A 17 -7.78 -7.74 9.21
C ALA A 17 -7.54 -7.23 10.65
N PRO A 18 -8.56 -6.73 11.37
CA PRO A 18 -8.41 -6.11 12.69
C PRO A 18 -7.93 -7.07 13.78
N TRP A 19 -8.16 -8.37 13.63
CA TRP A 19 -7.73 -9.39 14.59
C TRP A 19 -6.29 -9.87 14.38
N CYS A 20 -5.67 -9.57 13.23
CA CYS A 20 -4.35 -10.05 12.82
C CYS A 20 -3.21 -9.42 13.66
N PRO A 21 -2.47 -10.19 14.48
CA PRO A 21 -1.39 -9.64 15.32
C PRO A 21 -0.25 -9.03 14.50
N HIS A 22 0.13 -9.66 13.39
CA HIS A 22 1.14 -9.15 12.47
C HIS A 22 0.78 -7.78 11.87
N CYS A 23 -0.51 -7.54 11.67
CA CYS A 23 -1.04 -6.30 11.13
C CYS A 23 -0.98 -5.19 12.19
N LYS A 24 -1.33 -5.51 13.44
CA LYS A 24 -1.19 -4.60 14.58
C LYS A 24 0.27 -4.21 14.80
N ASN A 25 1.19 -5.16 14.72
CA ASN A 25 2.63 -4.89 14.87
C ASN A 25 3.19 -3.98 13.77
N LEU A 26 2.64 -4.05 12.55
CA LEU A 26 3.06 -3.20 11.42
C LEU A 26 2.43 -1.80 11.46
N ALA A 27 1.28 -1.62 12.11
CA ALA A 27 0.53 -0.36 12.13
C ALA A 27 1.36 0.90 12.49
N PRO A 28 2.22 0.90 13.54
CA PRO A 28 3.02 2.09 13.86
C PRO A 28 3.98 2.46 12.72
N THR A 29 4.73 1.49 12.20
CA THR A 29 5.65 1.70 11.07
C THR A 29 4.93 2.17 9.82
N TRP A 30 3.73 1.62 9.56
CA TRP A 30 2.91 2.01 8.40
C TRP A 30 2.43 3.46 8.50
N THR A 31 2.02 3.88 9.71
CA THR A 31 1.58 5.26 9.99
C THR A 31 2.75 6.24 9.84
N GLU A 32 3.93 5.86 10.34
CA GLU A 32 5.14 6.68 10.19
C GLU A 32 5.53 6.85 8.71
N MET A 33 5.53 5.76 7.94
CA MET A 33 5.78 5.79 6.50
C MET A 33 4.77 6.71 5.78
N ALA A 34 3.49 6.61 6.11
CA ALA A 34 2.45 7.48 5.55
C ALA A 34 2.72 8.97 5.79
N SER A 35 3.29 9.32 6.95
CA SER A 35 3.67 10.69 7.25
C SER A 35 4.88 11.15 6.43
N GLN A 36 5.86 10.28 6.18
CA GLN A 36 7.06 10.63 5.43
C GLN A 36 6.84 10.73 3.91
N LEU A 37 5.88 9.97 3.37
CA LEU A 37 5.59 9.91 1.93
C LEU A 37 4.52 10.89 1.45
N ARG A 38 4.02 11.79 2.33
CA ARG A 38 2.98 12.76 1.99
C ARG A 38 3.35 13.55 0.73
N GLY A 39 2.46 13.52 -0.26
CA GLY A 39 2.63 14.22 -1.54
C GLY A 39 3.47 13.49 -2.58
N GLN A 40 4.10 12.35 -2.23
CA GLN A 40 4.90 11.52 -3.14
C GLN A 40 4.26 10.17 -3.40
N VAL A 41 3.73 9.52 -2.36
CA VAL A 41 3.00 8.24 -2.44
C VAL A 41 1.82 8.32 -1.48
N ASN A 42 0.65 7.95 -1.97
CA ASN A 42 -0.53 7.80 -1.13
C ASN A 42 -0.42 6.49 -0.35
N VAL A 43 -0.48 6.55 0.98
CA VAL A 43 -0.40 5.35 1.82
C VAL A 43 -1.78 5.05 2.39
N GLY A 44 -2.29 3.85 2.13
CA GLY A 44 -3.65 3.45 2.49
C GLY A 44 -3.74 2.09 3.15
N GLU A 45 -4.93 1.78 3.67
CA GLU A 45 -5.23 0.50 4.31
C GLU A 45 -6.60 -0.01 3.83
N VAL A 46 -6.71 -1.31 3.62
CA VAL A 46 -7.97 -1.98 3.26
C VAL A 46 -8.25 -3.09 4.28
N ASN A 47 -9.38 -2.96 4.97
CA ASN A 47 -9.87 -3.99 5.87
C ASN A 47 -10.61 -5.07 5.09
N CYS A 48 -10.00 -6.24 4.96
CA CYS A 48 -10.55 -7.37 4.22
C CYS A 48 -11.72 -8.07 4.93
N ASP A 49 -11.88 -7.91 6.24
CA ASP A 49 -13.09 -8.40 6.93
C ASP A 49 -14.32 -7.56 6.52
N ALA A 50 -14.12 -6.26 6.27
CA ALA A 50 -15.19 -5.35 5.85
C ALA A 50 -15.42 -5.35 4.33
N LEU A 51 -14.36 -5.62 3.55
CA LEU A 51 -14.37 -5.56 2.08
C LEU A 51 -13.77 -6.86 1.47
N PRO A 52 -14.38 -8.02 1.69
CA PRO A 52 -13.81 -9.31 1.25
C PRO A 52 -13.64 -9.39 -0.27
N THR A 53 -14.63 -8.93 -1.05
CA THR A 53 -14.59 -8.96 -2.53
C THR A 53 -13.44 -8.13 -3.12
N VAL A 54 -13.08 -7.02 -2.47
CA VAL A 54 -11.91 -6.21 -2.89
C VAL A 54 -10.63 -7.02 -2.71
N CYS A 55 -10.51 -7.71 -1.57
CA CYS A 55 -9.35 -8.51 -1.26
C CYS A 55 -9.26 -9.79 -2.12
N GLU A 56 -10.39 -10.38 -2.49
CA GLU A 56 -10.45 -11.47 -3.47
C GLU A 56 -9.97 -11.00 -4.85
N THR A 57 -10.44 -9.83 -5.31
CA THR A 57 -10.05 -9.24 -6.60
C THR A 57 -8.54 -9.04 -6.71
N TYR A 58 -7.91 -8.61 -5.62
CA TYR A 58 -6.46 -8.43 -5.55
C TYR A 58 -5.70 -9.66 -5.05
N GLU A 59 -6.33 -10.84 -5.05
CA GLU A 59 -5.73 -12.13 -4.66
C GLU A 59 -5.02 -12.10 -3.30
N ILE A 60 -5.63 -11.46 -2.30
CA ILE A 60 -5.06 -11.37 -0.95
C ILE A 60 -5.29 -12.69 -0.21
N ARG A 61 -4.24 -13.51 -0.13
CA ARG A 61 -4.28 -14.86 0.48
C ARG A 61 -3.81 -14.91 1.94
N GLY A 62 -3.37 -13.79 2.50
CA GLY A 62 -2.88 -13.70 3.87
C GLY A 62 -2.63 -12.27 4.32
N PHE A 63 -2.49 -12.08 5.62
CA PHE A 63 -2.36 -10.74 6.22
C PHE A 63 -1.09 -10.55 7.07
N PRO A 64 -0.52 -9.33 7.06
CA PRO A 64 -0.78 -8.27 6.09
C PRO A 64 -0.21 -8.63 4.71
N THR A 65 -0.90 -8.22 3.64
CA THR A 65 -0.34 -8.18 2.28
C THR A 65 -0.19 -6.73 1.86
N LEU A 66 0.97 -6.38 1.31
CA LEU A 66 1.33 -5.00 0.95
C LEU A 66 1.47 -4.94 -0.57
N LYS A 67 0.76 -4.03 -1.23
CA LYS A 67 0.83 -3.87 -2.69
C LYS A 67 0.96 -2.41 -3.11
N MET A 68 1.81 -2.15 -4.08
CA MET A 68 2.01 -0.84 -4.71
C MET A 68 1.26 -0.77 -6.03
N PHE A 69 0.49 0.29 -6.21
CA PHE A 69 -0.30 0.58 -7.39
C PHE A 69 0.35 1.76 -8.11
N GLY A 70 0.83 1.51 -9.33
CA GLY A 70 1.48 2.49 -10.18
C GLY A 70 0.52 3.55 -10.71
N GLN A 71 1.09 4.62 -11.28
CA GLN A 71 0.33 5.74 -11.83
C GLN A 71 -0.39 5.39 -13.14
N ASP A 72 0.10 4.36 -13.82
CA ASP A 72 -0.32 3.85 -15.14
C ASP A 72 -1.50 2.87 -15.06
N GLY A 73 -1.94 2.50 -13.86
CA GLY A 73 -3.02 1.52 -13.67
C GLY A 73 -2.62 0.09 -14.02
N GLY A 74 -1.32 -0.21 -14.07
CA GLY A 74 -0.82 -1.56 -14.26
C GLY A 74 -1.09 -2.48 -13.07
N GLU A 75 -0.71 -3.75 -13.21
CA GLU A 75 -0.84 -4.74 -12.14
C GLU A 75 -0.05 -4.33 -10.89
N PRO A 76 -0.67 -4.37 -9.70
CA PRO A 76 -0.03 -3.91 -8.48
C PRO A 76 1.11 -4.85 -8.06
N VAL A 77 2.25 -4.27 -7.72
CA VAL A 77 3.45 -5.01 -7.31
C VAL A 77 3.35 -5.35 -5.82
N GLN A 78 3.42 -6.63 -5.49
CA GLN A 78 3.43 -7.07 -4.10
C GLN A 78 4.81 -6.86 -3.46
N TYR A 79 4.81 -6.26 -2.27
CA TYR A 79 5.98 -6.15 -1.43
C TYR A 79 6.16 -7.40 -0.56
N THR A 80 7.36 -7.98 -0.57
CA THR A 80 7.68 -9.25 0.09
C THR A 80 8.91 -9.20 1.00
N SER A 81 9.52 -8.03 1.19
CA SER A 81 10.70 -7.86 2.05
C SER A 81 10.32 -7.64 3.52
N ASP A 82 11.31 -7.34 4.37
CA ASP A 82 11.13 -7.12 5.80
C ASP A 82 10.22 -5.92 6.11
N ARG A 83 9.70 -5.84 7.34
CA ARG A 83 8.71 -4.82 7.71
C ARG A 83 9.33 -3.58 8.38
N SER A 84 10.62 -3.35 8.21
CA SER A 84 11.27 -2.13 8.70
C SER A 84 10.86 -0.92 7.88
N LEU A 85 10.84 0.25 8.52
CA LEU A 85 10.55 1.51 7.86
C LEU A 85 11.47 1.76 6.66
N VAL A 86 12.76 1.46 6.80
CA VAL A 86 13.78 1.68 5.77
C VAL A 86 13.47 0.87 4.51
N SER A 87 13.15 -0.42 4.68
CA SER A 87 12.85 -1.33 3.57
C SER A 87 11.57 -0.92 2.83
N LEU A 88 10.54 -0.54 3.59
CA LEU A 88 9.27 -0.03 3.05
C LEU A 88 9.44 1.28 2.28
N MET A 89 10.16 2.26 2.85
CA MET A 89 10.43 3.55 2.21
C MET A 89 11.24 3.37 0.93
N LYS A 90 12.27 2.52 0.95
CA LYS A 90 13.09 2.22 -0.23
C LYS A 90 12.22 1.66 -1.36
N PHE A 91 11.33 0.73 -1.03
CA PHE A 91 10.42 0.15 -2.01
C PHE A 91 9.44 1.19 -2.57
N ALA A 92 8.80 1.97 -1.70
CA ALA A 92 7.85 3.00 -2.11
C ALA A 92 8.50 4.04 -3.05
N ASN A 93 9.70 4.53 -2.71
CA ASN A 93 10.42 5.50 -3.53
C ASN A 93 10.85 4.93 -4.89
N THR A 94 11.26 3.65 -4.94
CA THR A 94 11.62 3.00 -6.21
C THR A 94 10.44 2.90 -7.18
N HIS A 95 9.22 2.87 -6.66
CA HIS A 95 7.99 2.73 -7.45
C HIS A 95 7.15 4.02 -7.50
N ALA A 96 7.67 5.13 -6.95
CA ALA A 96 6.95 6.40 -6.90
C ALA A 96 6.86 7.11 -8.27
N GLY A 97 7.72 6.73 -9.22
CA GLY A 97 7.88 7.38 -10.52
C GLY A 97 9.11 8.27 -10.55
#